data_AF-A0A399PGK9-F1
#
_entry.id   AF-A0A399PGK9-F1
#
_cell.length_a   1.000
_cell.length_b   1.000
_cell.length_c   1.000
_cell.angle_alpha   90.00
_cell.angle_beta   90.00
_cell.angle_gamma   90.00
#
_symmetry.space_group_name_H-M   'P 1'
#
loop_
_entity.id
_entity.type
_entity.pdbx_description
1 polymer ?
#
loop_
_entity_poly.entity_id
_entity_poly.type
_entity_poly.pdbx_seq_one_letter_code
_entity_poly.pdbx_strand_id
1 'polypeptide(L)' 'MPRLIDHARREDEVAEAVWRVIRREGASAVSVRTVAAEAGLSTGSLRHSFPSRIDLVAHATALVARRVDGRI' A
#
# COMPACT_ATOMS: atom_id res chain seq x y z
N MET A 1 17.85 11.70 -14.23
CA MET A 1 17.61 10.25 -14.36
C MET A 1 17.93 9.62 -13.00
N PRO A 2 16.94 9.41 -12.11
CA PRO A 2 16.33 8.08 -11.92
C PRO A 2 14.85 8.15 -11.45
N ARG A 3 13.86 7.88 -12.30
CA ARG A 3 12.43 7.92 -11.90
C ARG A 3 11.82 6.55 -11.54
N LEU A 4 12.50 5.46 -11.91
CA LEU A 4 12.00 4.09 -11.73
C LEU A 4 12.33 3.53 -10.34
N ILE A 5 13.52 3.84 -9.80
CA ILE A 5 13.97 3.35 -8.49
C ILE A 5 13.09 3.92 -7.37
N ASP A 6 12.70 5.19 -7.48
CA ASP A 6 11.80 5.83 -6.52
C ASP A 6 10.39 5.21 -6.53
N HIS A 7 9.94 4.69 -7.67
CA HIS A 7 8.61 4.09 -7.78
C HIS A 7 8.55 2.72 -7.11
N ALA A 8 9.53 1.85 -7.40
CA ALA A 8 9.61 0.53 -6.79
C ALA A 8 9.78 0.62 -5.27
N ARG A 9 10.67 1.52 -4.80
CA ARG A 9 10.86 1.76 -3.36
C ARG A 9 9.60 2.31 -2.69
N ARG A 10 8.86 3.20 -3.36
CA ARG A 10 7.57 3.70 -2.85
C ARG A 10 6.51 2.62 -2.81
N GLU A 11 6.46 1.75 -3.80
CA GLU A 11 5.54 0.60 -3.79
C GLU A 11 5.81 -0.32 -2.61
N ASP A 12 7.08 -0.58 -2.29
CA ASP A 12 7.48 -1.37 -1.11
C ASP A 12 7.11 -0.66 0.21
N GLU A 13 7.32 0.65 0.32
CA GLU A 13 6.93 1.43 1.52
C GLU A 13 5.41 1.43 1.73
N VAL A 14 4.63 1.55 0.65
CA VAL A 14 3.18 1.46 0.67
C VAL A 14 2.73 0.04 1.04
N ALA A 15 3.40 -0.98 0.50
CA ALA A 15 3.15 -2.38 0.81
C ALA A 15 3.31 -2.70 2.30
N GLU A 16 4.42 -2.24 2.89
CA GLU A 16 4.66 -2.40 4.32
C GLU A 16 3.63 -1.64 5.17
N ALA A 17 3.27 -0.43 4.78
CA ALA A 17 2.25 0.36 5.47
C ALA A 17 0.89 -0.33 5.45
N VAL A 18 0.46 -0.86 4.30
CA VAL A 18 -0.75 -1.68 4.19
C VAL A 18 -0.69 -2.87 5.15
N TRP A 19 0.44 -3.58 5.19
CA TRP A 19 0.60 -4.72 6.09
C TRP A 19 0.48 -4.34 7.57
N ARG A 20 1.08 -3.21 7.99
CA ARG A 20 0.97 -2.70 9.36
C ARG A 20 -0.48 -2.35 9.72
N VAL A 21 -1.22 -1.71 8.81
CA VAL A 21 -2.65 -1.40 9.00
C VAL A 21 -3.46 -2.69 9.18
N ILE A 22 -3.27 -3.67 8.31
CA ILE A 22 -4.02 -4.94 8.37
C ILE A 22 -3.72 -5.71 9.66
N ARG A 23 -2.46 -5.73 10.09
CA ARG A 23 -2.04 -6.36 11.35
C ARG A 23 -2.62 -5.68 12.58
N ARG A 24 -2.87 -4.37 12.52
CA ARG A 24 -3.37 -3.57 13.66
C ARG A 24 -4.90 -3.50 13.71
N GLU A 25 -5.55 -3.31 12.56
CA GLU A 25 -6.96 -2.93 12.47
C GLU A 25 -7.78 -3.86 11.55
N GLY A 26 -7.12 -4.82 10.88
CA GLY A 26 -7.77 -5.73 9.93
C GLY A 26 -7.88 -5.18 8.51
N ALA A 27 -8.28 -6.05 7.57
CA ALA A 27 -8.35 -5.71 6.14
C ALA A 27 -9.38 -4.62 5.81
N SER A 28 -10.44 -4.49 6.60
CA SER A 28 -11.49 -3.46 6.42
C SER A 28 -11.00 -2.03 6.66
N ALA A 29 -9.93 -1.86 7.46
CA ALA A 29 -9.35 -0.56 7.79
C ALA A 29 -8.43 0.02 6.69
N VAL A 30 -8.14 -0.77 5.65
CA VAL A 30 -7.26 -0.35 4.55
C VAL A 30 -7.97 0.71 3.70
N SER A 31 -7.39 1.90 3.67
CA SER A 31 -7.86 3.04 2.88
C SER A 31 -6.70 3.93 2.44
N VAL A 32 -6.92 4.77 1.42
CA VAL A 32 -5.89 5.72 0.93
C VAL A 32 -5.37 6.57 2.08
N ARG A 33 -6.26 7.00 2.97
CA ARG A 33 -5.91 7.85 4.11
C ARG A 33 -5.10 7.08 5.16
N THR A 34 -5.56 5.89 5.56
CA THR A 34 -4.90 5.09 6.59
C THR A 34 -3.51 4.65 6.12
N VAL A 35 -3.40 4.23 4.85
CA VAL A 35 -2.13 3.80 4.24
C VAL A 35 -1.18 4.97 4.06
N ALA A 36 -1.67 6.13 3.59
CA ALA A 36 -0.83 7.32 3.46
C ALA A 36 -0.29 7.78 4.82
N ALA A 37 -1.13 7.79 5.86
CA ALA A 37 -0.70 8.11 7.22
C ALA A 37 0.35 7.12 7.75
N GLU A 38 0.16 5.82 7.50
CA GLU A 38 1.07 4.77 7.95
C GLU A 38 2.38 4.70 7.13
N ALA A 39 2.36 5.14 5.87
CA ALA A 39 3.52 5.24 5.00
C ALA A 39 4.28 6.57 5.14
N GLY A 40 3.76 7.53 5.91
CA GLY A 40 4.31 8.90 5.98
C GLY A 40 4.19 9.66 4.65
N LEU A 41 3.26 9.26 3.79
CA LEU A 41 3.04 9.85 2.46
C LEU A 41 1.85 10.81 2.49
N SER A 42 1.87 11.78 1.56
CA SER A 42 0.69 12.61 1.35
C SER A 42 -0.40 11.80 0.64
N THR A 43 -1.66 12.02 1.03
CA THR A 43 -2.81 11.41 0.36
C THR A 43 -2.86 11.76 -1.13
N GLY A 44 -2.43 12.98 -1.50
CA GLY A 44 -2.32 13.41 -2.90
C GLY A 44 -1.28 12.62 -3.70
N SER A 45 -0.11 12.32 -3.11
CA SER A 45 0.90 11.47 -3.75
C SER A 45 0.37 10.05 -3.93
N LEU A 46 -0.31 9.50 -2.91
CA LEU A 46 -0.89 8.16 -3.00
C LEU A 46 -2.03 8.10 -4.02
N ARG A 47 -2.84 9.16 -4.14
CA ARG A 47 -3.94 9.26 -5.10
C ARG A 47 -3.45 9.37 -6.55
N HIS A 48 -2.23 9.85 -6.76
CA HIS A 48 -1.59 9.82 -8.07
C HIS A 48 -1.16 8.39 -8.46
N SER A 49 -0.66 7.61 -7.50
CA SER A 49 -0.32 6.18 -7.69
C SER A 49 -1.55 5.26 -7.73
N PHE A 50 -2.58 5.58 -6.95
CA PHE A 50 -3.83 4.83 -6.82
C PHE A 50 -5.00 5.76 -7.12
N PRO A 51 -5.35 5.95 -8.41
CA PRO A 51 -6.38 6.90 -8.82
C PRO A 51 -7.76 6.56 -8.27
N SER A 52 -8.03 5.29 -7.93
CA SER A 52 -9.27 4.87 -7.28
C SER A 52 -9.05 4.07 -5.98
N ARG A 53 -10.10 4.05 -5.14
CA ARG A 53 -10.17 3.17 -3.96
C ARG A 53 -10.09 1.69 -4.37
N ILE A 54 -10.65 1.34 -5.53
CA ILE A 54 -10.62 -0.03 -6.04
C ILE A 54 -9.19 -0.44 -6.33
N ASP A 55 -8.39 0.42 -6.96
CA ASP A 55 -6.99 0.13 -7.28
C ASP A 55 -6.17 -0.09 -6.00
N LEU A 56 -6.39 0.74 -4.99
CA LEU A 56 -5.72 0.57 -3.70
C LEU A 56 -6.12 -0.76 -3.03
N VAL A 57 -7.42 -1.06 -2.97
CA VAL A 57 -7.91 -2.29 -2.33
C VAL A 57 -7.46 -3.53 -3.10
N ALA A 58 -7.49 -3.50 -4.43
CA ALA A 58 -6.98 -4.57 -5.29
C ALA A 58 -5.48 -4.78 -5.06
N HIS A 59 -4.70 -3.70 -5.02
CA HIS A 59 -3.26 -3.76 -4.78
C HIS A 59 -2.94 -4.28 -3.37
N ALA A 60 -3.66 -3.79 -2.34
CA ALA A 60 -3.54 -4.27 -0.98
C ALA A 60 -3.89 -5.77 -0.85
N THR A 61 -4.96 -6.21 -1.52
CA THR A 61 -5.39 -7.61 -1.52
C THR A 61 -4.36 -8.51 -2.20
N ALA A 62 -3.83 -8.10 -3.36
CA ALA A 62 -2.74 -8.81 -4.04
C ALA A 62 -1.47 -8.89 -3.19
N LEU A 63 -1.16 -7.84 -2.41
CA LEU A 63 -0.04 -7.83 -1.49
C LEU A 63 -0.20 -8.79 -0.32
N VAL A 64 -1.38 -8.83 0.29
CA VAL A 64 -1.72 -9.80 1.34
C VAL A 64 -1.59 -11.21 0.79
N ALA A 65 -2.16 -11.50 -0.37
CA ALA A 65 -2.09 -12.81 -1.01
C ALA A 65 -0.63 -13.25 -1.25
N ARG A 66 0.21 -12.38 -1.84
CA ARG A 66 1.64 -12.66 -2.05
C ARG A 66 2.41 -12.92 -0.76
N ARG A 67 2.09 -12.23 0.33
CA ARG A 67 2.76 -12.41 1.64
C ARG A 67 2.33 -13.70 2.34
N VAL A 68 1.07 -14.10 2.16
CA VAL A 68 0.52 -15.36 2.68
C VAL A 68 1.14 -16.54 1.93
N ASP A 69 1.23 -16.47 0.61
CA ASP A 69 1.89 -17.51 -0.21
C ASP A 69 3.39 -17.63 0.08
N GLY A 70 4.09 -16.51 0.33
CA GLY A 70 5.52 -16.52 0.66
C GLY A 70 5.86 -16.95 2.09
N ARG A 71 4.88 -17.41 2.88
CA ARG A 71 5.05 -17.85 4.27
C ARG A 71 4.77 -19.34 4.50
N ILE A 72 4.49 -20.10 3.44
CA ILE A 72 4.32 -21.57 3.49
C ILE A 72 5.67 -22.25 3.24
#